data_AF-G7IZL0-F1
#
_entry.id   AF-G7IZL0-F1
#
_cell.length_a   1.000
_cell.length_b   1.000
_cell.length_c   1.000
_cell.angle_alpha   90.00
_cell.angle_beta   90.00
_cell.angle_gamma   90.00
#
_symmetry.space_group_name_H-M   'P 1'
#
loop_
_entity.id
_entity.type
_entity.pdbx_description
1 polymer ?
#
loop_
_entity_poly.entity_id
_entity_poly.type
_entity_poly.pdbx_seq_one_letter_code
_entity_poly.pdbx_strand_id
1 'polypeptide(L)'
;MKSIEFWVCGVFLSCLYGDVKPYMELRKIAGGFENSIVSMLNLKISEKLVQKTPCFCEIEEINNFVTRLVAGDEIRLDEDKELQRKLSELEKLFDYLSKEVDHLFDDVMTQRTELVGGFRHQK
;
A
#
# COMPACT_ATOMS: atom_id res chain seq x y z
N MET A 1 22.00 11.47 1.70
CA MET A 1 21.54 10.62 0.60
C MET A 1 21.30 9.18 1.04
N LYS A 2 22.25 8.53 1.73
CA LYS A 2 22.10 7.14 2.23
C LYS A 2 20.77 6.84 2.96
N SER A 3 20.23 7.77 3.77
CA SER A 3 18.95 7.52 4.47
C SER A 3 17.74 7.45 3.53
N ILE A 4 17.77 8.15 2.39
CA ILE A 4 16.70 8.10 1.37
C ILE A 4 16.75 6.75 0.65
N GLU A 5 17.95 6.33 0.26
CA GLU A 5 18.16 5.03 -0.40
C GLU A 5 17.68 3.87 0.50
N PHE A 6 18.07 3.87 1.77
CA PHE A 6 17.60 2.86 2.73
C PHE A 6 16.09 2.93 3.00
N TRP A 7 15.49 4.13 2.98
CA TRP A 7 14.04 4.28 3.12
C TRP A 7 13.29 3.69 1.91
N VAL A 8 13.71 4.04 0.68
CA VAL A 8 13.11 3.51 -0.55
C VAL A 8 13.24 1.99 -0.60
N CYS A 9 14.43 1.44 -0.30
CA CYS A 9 14.63 0.00 -0.24
C CYS A 9 13.75 -0.65 0.84
N GLY A 10 13.61 -0.01 2.01
CA GLY A 10 12.77 -0.49 3.10
C GLY A 10 11.30 -0.59 2.72
N VAL A 11 10.76 0.46 2.11
CA VAL A 11 9.38 0.49 1.61
C VAL A 11 9.19 -0.57 0.53
N PHE A 12 10.07 -0.60 -0.47
CA PHE A 12 9.97 -1.52 -1.60
C PHE A 12 10.02 -2.99 -1.16
N LEU A 13 10.97 -3.36 -0.29
CA LEU A 13 11.06 -4.71 0.26
C LEU A 13 9.83 -5.06 1.10
N SER A 14 9.30 -4.11 1.87
CA SER A 14 8.11 -4.37 2.69
C SER A 14 6.87 -4.62 1.84
N CYS A 15 6.73 -3.90 0.72
CA CYS A 15 5.67 -4.16 -0.26
C CYS A 15 5.81 -5.54 -0.91
N LEU A 16 7.04 -5.94 -1.30
CA LEU A 16 7.28 -7.26 -1.91
C LEU A 16 7.00 -8.42 -0.94
N TYR A 17 7.36 -8.27 0.33
CA TYR A 17 7.17 -9.31 1.34
C TYR A 17 5.81 -9.25 2.03
N GLY A 18 5.01 -8.22 1.81
CA GLY A 18 3.76 -7.99 2.55
C GLY A 18 3.97 -7.85 4.06
N ASP A 19 5.18 -7.50 4.51
CA ASP A 19 5.58 -7.39 5.91
C ASP A 19 6.33 -6.07 6.11
N VAL A 20 6.11 -5.40 7.24
CA VAL A 20 6.76 -4.13 7.60
C VAL A 20 8.18 -4.32 8.16
N LYS A 21 8.59 -5.56 8.50
CA LYS A 21 9.93 -5.85 9.04
C LYS A 21 11.09 -5.31 8.20
N PRO A 22 11.13 -5.48 6.85
CA PRO A 22 12.25 -4.99 6.04
C PRO A 22 12.42 -3.47 6.15
N TYR A 23 11.32 -2.72 6.20
CA TYR A 23 11.34 -1.27 6.43
C TYR A 23 11.88 -0.93 7.82
N MET A 24 11.44 -1.63 8.86
CA MET A 24 11.90 -1.37 10.23
C MET A 24 13.39 -1.64 10.43
N GLU A 25 13.92 -2.71 9.83
CA GLU A 25 15.34 -3.05 9.91
C GLU A 25 16.21 -2.03 9.17
N LEU A 26 15.79 -1.63 7.97
CA LEU A 26 16.50 -0.61 7.20
C LEU A 26 16.41 0.78 7.85
N ARG A 27 15.30 1.09 8.52
CA ARG A 27 15.18 2.29 9.37
C ARG A 27 16.19 2.30 10.51
N LYS A 28 16.40 1.16 11.18
CA LYS A 28 17.41 1.03 12.25
C LYS A 28 18.82 1.18 11.71
N ILE A 29 19.14 0.53 10.59
CA ILE A 29 20.45 0.61 9.93
C ILE A 29 20.77 2.05 9.49
N ALA A 30 19.76 2.78 9.01
CA ALA A 30 19.91 4.17 8.60
C ALA A 30 20.04 5.16 9.77
N GLY A 31 19.90 4.72 11.03
CA GLY A 31 19.87 5.59 12.21
C GLY A 31 18.60 6.41 12.33
N GLY A 32 17.50 5.94 11.74
CA GLY A 32 16.26 6.68 11.61
C GLY A 32 16.16 7.48 10.31
N PHE A 33 15.04 8.19 10.16
CA PHE A 33 14.69 8.95 8.95
C PHE A 33 14.29 10.39 9.29
N GLU A 34 14.99 10.99 10.25
CA GLU A 34 14.68 12.31 10.81
C GLU A 34 14.98 13.46 9.84
N ASN A 35 15.70 13.18 8.75
CA ASN A 35 15.93 14.11 7.65
C ASN A 35 14.60 14.63 7.07
N SER A 36 14.43 15.96 6.99
CA SER A 36 13.14 16.65 6.73
C SER A 36 12.33 16.11 5.55
N ILE A 37 13.01 15.67 4.48
CA ILE A 37 12.37 15.15 3.27
C ILE A 37 11.78 13.75 3.51
N VAL A 38 12.50 12.88 4.22
CA VAL A 38 12.04 11.52 4.49
C VAL A 38 10.94 11.54 5.54
N SER A 39 11.07 12.37 6.58
CA SER A 39 10.02 12.57 7.58
C SER A 39 8.74 13.12 6.95
N MET A 40 8.81 14.09 6.03
CA MET A 40 7.65 14.59 5.28
C MET A 40 7.00 13.51 4.39
N LEU A 41 7.81 12.71 3.67
CA LEU A 41 7.30 11.60 2.86
C LEU A 41 6.62 10.52 3.71
N ASN A 42 7.25 10.15 4.82
CA ASN A 42 6.69 9.19 5.77
C ASN A 42 5.37 9.70 6.36
N LEU A 43 5.29 11.01 6.65
CA LEU A 43 4.08 11.65 7.16
C LEU A 43 2.95 11.61 6.12
N LYS A 44 3.22 11.98 4.86
CA LYS A 44 2.24 11.90 3.77
C LYS A 44 1.75 10.48 3.51
N ILE A 45 2.64 9.49 3.58
CA ILE A 45 2.26 8.09 3.43
C ILE A 45 1.39 7.65 4.62
N SER A 46 1.79 7.98 5.85
CA SER A 46 0.99 7.65 7.03
C SER A 46 -0.38 8.33 7.02
N GLU A 47 -0.46 9.58 6.55
CA GLU A 47 -1.72 10.33 6.41
C GLU A 47 -2.62 9.71 5.34
N LYS A 48 -2.07 9.31 4.18
CA LYS A 48 -2.80 8.54 3.18
C LYS A 48 -3.25 7.16 3.71
N LEU A 49 -2.45 6.53 4.58
CA LEU A 49 -2.79 5.23 5.18
C LEU A 49 -3.92 5.38 6.21
N VAL A 50 -3.88 6.44 7.03
CA VAL A 50 -4.93 6.81 7.98
C VAL A 50 -6.23 7.19 7.26
N GLN A 51 -6.14 7.92 6.14
CA GLN A 51 -7.30 8.18 5.28
C GLN A 51 -7.90 6.91 4.67
N LYS A 52 -7.11 5.85 4.53
CA LYS A 52 -7.56 4.53 4.08
C LYS A 52 -7.97 3.58 5.21
N THR A 53 -7.79 3.95 6.49
CA THR A 53 -8.28 3.19 7.64
C THR A 53 -9.77 2.81 7.57
N PRO A 54 -10.68 3.68 7.07
CA PRO A 54 -12.08 3.31 6.87
C PRO A 54 -12.26 2.09 5.95
N CYS A 55 -11.46 1.97 4.89
CA CYS A 55 -11.49 0.82 3.98
C CYS A 55 -11.04 -0.49 4.66
N PHE A 56 -10.13 -0.40 5.64
CA PHE A 56 -9.69 -1.58 6.40
C PHE A 56 -10.79 -2.07 7.37
N CYS A 57 -11.57 -1.15 7.96
CA CYS A 57 -12.73 -1.52 8.78
C CYS A 57 -13.80 -2.25 7.96
N GLU A 58 -14.07 -1.79 6.72
CA GLU A 58 -15.02 -2.45 5.81
C GLU A 58 -14.58 -3.89 5.45
N ILE A 59 -13.28 -4.12 5.24
CA ILE A 59 -12.73 -5.46 4.99
C ILE A 59 -12.88 -6.37 6.23
N GLU A 60 -12.64 -5.84 7.43
CA GLU A 60 -12.82 -6.57 8.68
C GLU A 60 -14.28 -6.99 8.89
N GLU A 61 -15.23 -6.09 8.62
CA GLU A 61 -16.66 -6.39 8.67
C GLU A 61 -17.07 -7.48 7.68
N ILE A 62 -16.59 -7.41 6.43
CA ILE A 62 -16.82 -8.44 5.40
C ILE A 62 -16.24 -9.79 5.85
N ASN A 63 -15.03 -9.83 6.40
CA ASN A 63 -14.40 -11.07 6.87
C ASN A 63 -15.16 -11.70 8.04
N ASN A 64 -15.62 -10.90 8.99
CA ASN A 64 -16.45 -11.35 10.10
C ASN A 64 -17.79 -11.92 9.59
N PHE A 65 -18.37 -11.29 8.58
CA PHE A 65 -19.58 -11.76 7.94
C PHE A 65 -19.40 -13.12 7.26
N VAL A 66 -18.36 -13.26 6.41
CA VAL A 66 -18.02 -14.51 5.73
C VAL A 66 -17.74 -15.62 6.74
N THR A 67 -17.09 -15.31 7.86
CA THR A 67 -16.83 -16.28 8.93
C THR A 67 -18.14 -16.81 9.53
N ARG A 68 -19.13 -15.95 9.79
CA ARG A 68 -20.46 -16.37 10.27
C ARG A 68 -21.21 -17.21 9.23
N LEU A 69 -21.13 -16.83 7.95
CA LEU A 69 -21.71 -17.60 6.84
C LEU A 69 -21.13 -19.02 6.78
N VAL A 70 -19.80 -19.14 6.86
CA VAL A 70 -19.09 -20.43 6.83
C VAL A 70 -19.42 -21.27 8.07
N ALA A 71 -19.65 -20.64 9.23
CA ALA A 71 -20.08 -21.31 10.45
C ALA A 71 -21.53 -21.83 10.38
N GLY A 72 -22.29 -21.48 9.33
CA GLY A 72 -23.66 -21.93 9.11
C GLY A 72 -24.71 -21.12 9.88
N ASP A 73 -24.39 -19.91 10.34
CA ASP A 73 -25.37 -19.01 10.93
C ASP A 73 -26.45 -18.63 9.90
N GLU A 74 -27.71 -18.57 10.34
CA GLU A 74 -28.82 -18.15 9.49
C GLU A 74 -28.70 -16.65 9.19
N ILE A 75 -28.30 -16.33 7.96
CA ILE A 75 -28.14 -14.95 7.50
C ILE A 75 -29.47 -14.43 6.97
N ARG A 76 -29.84 -13.24 7.42
CA ARG A 76 -31.06 -12.56 6.94
C ARG A 76 -30.87 -12.10 5.50
N LEU A 77 -31.95 -12.14 4.72
CA LEU A 77 -31.97 -11.73 3.30
C LEU A 77 -31.53 -10.28 3.06
N ASP A 78 -31.70 -9.41 4.07
CA ASP A 78 -31.25 -8.01 4.05
C ASP A 78 -29.73 -7.88 4.26
N GLU A 79 -29.19 -8.71 5.15
CA GLU A 79 -27.76 -8.82 5.45
C GLU A 79 -26.96 -9.36 4.25
N ASP A 80 -27.52 -10.29 3.49
CA ASP A 80 -26.91 -10.82 2.25
C ASP A 80 -26.81 -9.76 1.14
N LYS A 81 -27.85 -8.92 0.98
CA LYS A 81 -27.83 -7.81 0.00
C LYS A 81 -26.83 -6.74 0.39
N GLU A 82 -26.71 -6.43 1.68
CA GLU A 82 -25.73 -5.46 2.15
C GLU A 82 -24.29 -5.96 1.96
N LEU A 83 -24.03 -7.24 2.20
CA LEU A 83 -22.75 -7.87 1.91
C LEU A 83 -22.40 -7.76 0.42
N GLN A 84 -23.33 -8.11 -0.48
CA GLN A 84 -23.10 -8.00 -1.92
C GLN A 84 -22.74 -6.57 -2.34
N ARG A 85 -23.44 -5.57 -1.79
CA ARG A 85 -23.13 -4.16 -2.05
C ARG A 85 -21.71 -3.80 -1.58
N LYS A 86 -21.36 -4.16 -0.34
CA LYS A 86 -20.02 -3.89 0.23
C LYS A 86 -18.91 -4.57 -0.56
N LEU A 87 -19.12 -5.82 -1.01
CA LEU A 87 -18.18 -6.54 -1.86
C LEU A 87 -17.98 -5.85 -3.22
N SER A 88 -19.07 -5.39 -3.86
CA SER A 88 -18.99 -4.63 -5.12
C SER A 88 -18.28 -3.28 -4.97
N GLU A 89 -18.46 -2.60 -3.84
CA GLU A 89 -17.75 -1.35 -3.54
C GLU A 89 -16.25 -1.60 -3.31
N LEU A 90 -15.92 -2.68 -2.58
CA LEU A 90 -14.55 -3.10 -2.34
C LEU A 90 -13.83 -3.51 -3.64
N GLU A 91 -14.50 -4.25 -4.53
CA GLU A 91 -13.95 -4.64 -5.83
C GLU A 91 -13.57 -3.42 -6.68
N LYS A 92 -14.44 -2.41 -6.75
CA LYS A 92 -14.15 -1.14 -7.45
C LYS A 92 -12.97 -0.40 -6.83
N LEU A 93 -12.85 -0.43 -5.52
CA LEU A 93 -11.75 0.20 -4.81
C LEU A 93 -10.42 -0.52 -5.10
N PHE A 94 -10.41 -1.85 -5.16
CA PHE A 94 -9.25 -2.62 -5.58
C PHE A 94 -8.88 -2.38 -7.04
N ASP A 95 -9.84 -2.30 -7.95
CA ASP A 95 -9.58 -1.98 -9.37
C ASP A 95 -8.96 -0.59 -9.53
N TYR A 96 -9.50 0.42 -8.82
CA TYR A 96 -8.90 1.76 -8.77
C TYR A 96 -7.48 1.72 -8.18
N LEU A 97 -7.28 1.00 -7.08
CA LEU A 97 -5.97 0.88 -6.44
C LEU A 97 -4.95 0.22 -7.37
N SER A 98 -5.34 -0.83 -8.09
CA SER A 98 -4.45 -1.51 -9.05
C SER A 98 -3.99 -0.53 -10.12
N LYS A 99 -4.90 0.26 -10.70
CA LYS A 99 -4.56 1.27 -11.72
C LYS A 99 -3.62 2.34 -11.21
N GLU A 100 -3.84 2.84 -9.99
CA GLU A 100 -2.93 3.82 -9.36
C GLU A 100 -1.53 3.23 -9.11
N VAL A 101 -1.45 1.96 -8.70
CA VAL A 101 -0.17 1.27 -8.50
C VAL A 101 0.55 1.05 -9.83
N ASP A 102 -0.16 0.61 -10.85
CA ASP A 102 0.39 0.41 -12.20
C ASP A 102 0.93 1.72 -12.77
N HIS A 103 0.17 2.81 -12.69
CA HIS A 103 0.61 4.13 -13.13
C HIS A 103 1.87 4.60 -12.38
N LEU A 104 1.89 4.44 -11.05
CA LEU A 104 3.06 4.83 -10.25
C LEU A 104 4.29 3.99 -10.63
N PHE A 105 4.10 2.70 -10.90
CA PHE A 105 5.17 1.82 -11.34
C PHE A 105 5.71 2.24 -12.70
N ASP A 106 4.84 2.56 -13.65
CA ASP A 106 5.21 3.08 -14.97
C ASP A 106 6.00 4.40 -14.89
N ASP A 107 5.58 5.32 -14.03
CA ASP A 107 6.29 6.58 -13.78
C ASP A 107 7.71 6.31 -13.25
N VAL A 108 7.83 5.44 -12.25
CA VAL A 108 9.14 5.06 -11.67
C VAL A 108 10.03 4.40 -12.72
N MET A 109 9.48 3.50 -13.54
CA MET A 109 10.22 2.81 -14.59
C MET A 109 10.65 3.76 -15.72
N THR A 110 9.83 4.75 -16.05
CA THR A 110 10.14 5.80 -17.01
C THR A 110 11.31 6.65 -16.50
N GLN A 111 11.21 7.18 -15.28
CA GLN A 111 12.28 7.96 -14.66
C GLN A 111 13.60 7.17 -14.56
N ARG A 112 13.54 5.89 -14.19
CA ARG A 112 14.70 5.00 -14.18
C ARG A 112 15.32 4.89 -15.57
N THR A 113 14.50 4.71 -16.61
CA THR A 113 14.96 4.56 -17.99
C THR A 113 15.65 5.83 -18.49
N GLU A 114 15.07 7.00 -18.22
CA GLU A 114 15.66 8.30 -18.54
C GLU A 114 16.98 8.52 -17.84
N LEU A 115 17.06 8.20 -16.54
CA LEU A 115 18.28 8.33 -15.76
C LEU A 115 19.42 7.46 -16.33
N VAL A 116 19.13 6.19 -16.61
CA VAL A 116 20.10 5.27 -17.25
C VAL A 116 20.47 5.74 -18.65
N GLY A 117 19.52 6.29 -19.40
CA GLY A 117 19.73 6.93 -20.69
C GLY A 117 20.72 8.09 -20.58
N GLY A 118 20.55 8.99 -19.62
CA GLY A 118 21.43 10.13 -19.39
C GLY A 118 22.89 9.72 -19.15
N PHE A 119 23.12 8.67 -18.34
CA PHE A 119 24.47 8.13 -18.12
C PHE A 119 25.11 7.53 -19.37
N ARG A 120 24.31 6.96 -20.30
CA ARG A 120 24.84 6.41 -21.56
C ARG A 120 25.24 7.49 -22.58
N HIS A 121 24.65 8.68 -22.49
CA HIS A 121 24.92 9.79 -23.41
C HIS A 121 26.05 10.73 -22.94
N GLN A 122 26.60 10.53 -21.73
CA GLN A 122 27.78 11.25 -21.21
C GLN A 122 29.13 10.60 -21.62
N LYS A 123 29.25 10.13 -22.87
CA LYS A 123 30.54 9.71 -23.44
C LYS A 123 31.16 10.84 -24.25
#